data_AF-A0A7Y8IT87-F1
#
_entry.id   AF-A0A7Y8IT87-F1
#
_cell.length_a   1.000
_cell.length_b   1.000
_cell.length_c   1.000
_cell.angle_alpha   90.00
_cell.angle_beta   90.00
_cell.angle_gamma   90.00
#
_symmetry.space_group_name_H-M   'P 1'
#
loop_
_entity.id
_entity.type
_entity.pdbx_description
1 polymer ?
#
loop_
_entity_poly.entity_id
_entity_poly.type
_entity_poly.pdbx_seq_one_letter_code
_entity_poly.pdbx_strand_id
1 'polypeptide(L)'
;MLAIGLGIAIVISGMLIYGSIRWKTATKEMHVKLEAARLPIGAKTYSPNELIGLPAPVQRYFRAVLKDGQPMVLAVSVEHAGTFNMSETGEQWRPFTSTQRVITRRPGFDWEARVAMMPGLTVRVHDAYIAGEGILHASLFGLVSLVNLRGTPEVAQGELMRFFA
;
A
#
# COMPACT_ATOMS: atom_id res chain seq x y z
N MET A 1 -29.46 0.67 33.43
CA MET A 1 -29.32 1.38 32.15
C MET A 1 -27.91 1.97 31.98
N LEU A 2 -27.47 2.91 32.83
CA LEU A 2 -26.15 3.56 32.71
C LEU A 2 -24.95 2.60 32.81
N ALA A 3 -24.95 1.68 33.79
CA ALA A 3 -23.84 0.73 33.97
C ALA A 3 -23.71 -0.26 32.79
N ILE A 4 -24.83 -0.66 32.19
CA ILE A 4 -24.86 -1.54 31.01
C ILE A 4 -24.31 -0.79 29.80
N GLY A 5 -24.74 0.47 29.58
CA GLY A 5 -24.23 1.32 28.50
C GLY A 5 -22.73 1.57 28.62
N LEU A 6 -22.24 1.84 29.83
CA LEU A 6 -20.80 2.02 30.09
C LEU A 6 -20.02 0.73 29.82
N GLY A 7 -20.55 -0.42 30.25
CA GLY A 7 -19.94 -1.72 29.98
C GLY A 7 -19.79 -2.01 28.48
N ILE A 8 -20.84 -1.77 27.69
CA ILE A 8 -20.82 -1.93 26.23
C ILE A 8 -19.78 -1.00 25.60
N ALA A 9 -19.75 0.27 26.01
CA ALA A 9 -18.80 1.24 25.48
C ALA A 9 -17.34 0.81 25.72
N ILE A 10 -17.02 0.33 26.92
CA ILE A 10 -15.67 -0.16 27.27
C ILE A 10 -15.29 -1.34 26.37
N VAL A 11 -16.19 -2.30 26.17
CA VAL A 11 -15.93 -3.46 25.30
C VAL A 11 -15.68 -3.02 23.86
N ILE A 12 -16.52 -2.14 23.31
CA ILE A 12 -16.35 -1.63 21.94
C ILE A 12 -15.02 -0.88 21.81
N SER A 13 -14.70 0.02 22.73
CA SER A 13 -13.41 0.72 22.73
C SER A 13 -12.23 -0.24 22.80
N GLY A 14 -12.30 -1.26 23.66
CA GLY A 14 -11.29 -2.31 23.76
C GLY A 14 -11.08 -3.06 22.44
N MET A 15 -12.17 -3.44 21.77
CA MET A 15 -12.12 -4.09 20.45
C MET A 15 -11.48 -3.19 19.40
N LEU A 16 -11.90 -1.92 19.31
CA LEU A 16 -11.36 -0.97 18.33
C LEU A 16 -9.85 -0.71 18.53
N ILE A 17 -9.42 -0.58 19.79
CA ILE A 17 -8.00 -0.44 20.14
C ILE A 17 -7.23 -1.70 19.72
N TYR A 18 -7.73 -2.88 20.08
CA TYR A 18 -7.11 -4.14 19.71
C TYR A 18 -6.98 -4.29 18.19
N GLY A 19 -8.02 -3.97 17.41
CA GLY A 19 -8.00 -3.98 15.96
C GLY A 19 -6.95 -3.05 15.37
N SER A 20 -6.87 -1.84 15.91
CA SER A 20 -5.86 -0.86 15.49
C SER A 20 -4.43 -1.34 15.75
N ILE A 21 -4.18 -1.94 16.92
CA ILE A 21 -2.87 -2.49 17.31
C ILE A 21 -2.50 -3.68 16.42
N ARG A 22 -3.43 -4.63 16.24
CA ARG A 22 -3.24 -5.81 15.40
C ARG A 22 -2.87 -5.40 13.97
N TRP A 23 -3.62 -4.46 13.40
CA TRP A 23 -3.36 -3.96 12.06
C TRP A 23 -2.00 -3.27 11.94
N LYS A 24 -1.67 -2.34 12.85
CA LYS A 24 -0.35 -1.68 12.86
C LYS A 24 0.80 -2.68 12.98
N THR A 25 0.61 -3.74 13.75
CA THR A 25 1.60 -4.82 13.91
C THR A 25 1.78 -5.56 12.59
N ALA A 26 0.68 -5.94 11.92
CA ALA A 26 0.73 -6.58 10.61
C ALA A 26 1.41 -5.70 9.56
N THR A 27 1.09 -4.40 9.49
CA THR A 27 1.75 -3.44 8.61
C THR A 27 3.25 -3.36 8.87
N LYS A 28 3.66 -3.32 10.15
CA LYS A 28 5.09 -3.30 10.51
C LYS A 28 5.79 -4.58 10.06
N GLU A 29 5.18 -5.74 10.23
CA GLU A 29 5.73 -7.02 9.76
C GLU A 29 5.87 -7.06 8.23
N MET A 30 4.87 -6.54 7.50
CA MET A 30 4.93 -6.40 6.04
C MET A 30 6.09 -5.50 5.61
N HIS A 31 6.24 -4.33 6.24
CA HIS A 31 7.36 -3.43 5.96
C HIS A 31 8.72 -4.06 6.25
N VAL A 32 8.85 -4.82 7.35
CA VAL A 32 10.10 -5.56 7.65
C VAL A 32 10.41 -6.57 6.55
N LYS A 33 9.42 -7.35 6.09
CA LYS A 33 9.60 -8.31 5.00
C LYS A 33 9.96 -7.62 3.68
N LEU A 34 9.30 -6.51 3.40
CA LEU A 34 9.55 -5.70 2.20
C LEU A 34 10.98 -5.17 2.17
N GLU A 35 11.46 -4.59 3.28
CA GLU A 35 12.85 -4.12 3.38
C GLU A 35 13.87 -5.26 3.38
N ALA A 36 13.57 -6.39 4.04
CA ALA A 36 14.44 -7.56 4.04
C ALA A 36 14.61 -8.18 2.64
N ALA A 37 13.60 -8.06 1.78
CA ALA A 37 13.64 -8.53 0.40
C ALA A 37 14.34 -7.58 -0.58
N ARG A 38 14.78 -6.41 -0.10
CA ARG A 38 15.47 -5.42 -0.91
C ARG A 38 16.81 -5.96 -1.38
N LEU A 39 17.09 -5.78 -2.67
CA LEU A 39 18.33 -6.19 -3.31
C LEU A 39 19.20 -4.96 -3.59
N PRO A 40 20.53 -5.11 -3.56
CA PRO A 40 21.43 -4.03 -3.93
C PRO A 40 21.21 -3.63 -5.41
N ILE A 41 21.35 -2.33 -5.68
CA ILE A 41 21.43 -1.81 -7.04
C ILE A 41 22.87 -1.80 -7.53
N GLY A 42 23.05 -2.08 -8.83
CA GLY A 42 24.35 -1.97 -9.48
C GLY A 42 24.75 -0.51 -9.73
N ALA A 43 23.89 0.26 -10.42
CA ALA A 43 24.12 1.67 -10.69
C ALA A 43 23.64 2.54 -9.52
N LYS A 44 24.54 3.29 -8.89
CA LYS A 44 24.23 4.20 -7.77
C LYS A 44 23.65 5.53 -8.24
N THR A 45 23.94 5.91 -9.47
CA THR A 45 23.53 7.18 -10.09
C THR A 45 23.02 6.88 -11.49
N TYR A 46 22.06 7.67 -11.94
CA TYR A 46 21.54 7.59 -13.30
C TYR A 46 22.59 8.06 -14.31
N SER A 47 22.75 7.30 -15.40
CA SER A 47 23.50 7.69 -16.59
C SER A 47 22.61 7.64 -17.84
N PRO A 48 22.65 8.65 -18.73
CA PRO A 48 21.94 8.62 -20.01
C PRO A 48 22.26 7.40 -20.89
N ASN A 49 23.41 6.76 -20.67
CA ASN A 49 23.81 5.54 -21.37
C ASN A 49 22.90 4.34 -21.05
N GLU A 50 22.26 4.33 -19.87
CA GLU A 50 21.28 3.30 -19.49
C GLU A 50 20.02 3.33 -20.37
N LEU A 51 19.81 4.42 -21.12
CA LEU A 51 18.68 4.56 -22.04
C LEU A 51 18.95 3.99 -23.43
N ILE A 52 20.21 3.65 -23.75
CA ILE A 52 20.58 3.11 -25.07
C ILE A 52 19.88 1.76 -25.27
N GLY A 53 19.16 1.63 -26.39
CA GLY A 53 18.39 0.42 -26.72
C GLY A 53 16.96 0.40 -26.17
N LEU A 54 16.58 1.32 -25.28
CA LEU A 54 15.18 1.45 -24.83
C LEU A 54 14.29 2.09 -25.91
N PRO A 55 12.96 1.86 -25.91
CA PRO A 55 12.05 2.51 -26.84
C PRO A 55 12.12 4.04 -26.80
N ALA A 56 11.95 4.69 -27.95
CA ALA A 56 12.08 6.15 -28.05
C ALA A 56 11.21 6.96 -27.06
N PRO A 57 9.94 6.58 -26.76
CA PRO A 57 9.16 7.26 -25.73
C PRO A 57 9.77 7.17 -24.33
N VAL A 58 10.33 6.02 -23.97
CA VAL A 58 10.99 5.77 -22.67
C VAL A 58 12.24 6.63 -22.53
N GLN A 59 13.06 6.69 -23.59
CA GLN A 59 14.24 7.55 -23.61
C GLN A 59 13.87 9.03 -23.45
N ARG A 60 12.84 9.49 -24.18
CA ARG A 60 12.37 10.89 -24.11
C ARG A 60 11.89 11.26 -22.71
N TYR A 61 11.07 10.40 -22.10
CA TYR A 61 10.57 10.63 -20.74
C TYR A 61 11.71 10.73 -19.73
N PHE A 62 12.61 9.74 -19.69
CA PHE A 62 13.71 9.75 -18.70
C PHE A 62 14.72 10.87 -18.92
N ARG A 63 15.00 11.28 -20.16
CA ARG A 63 15.82 12.49 -20.42
C ARG A 63 15.15 13.79 -19.94
N ALA A 64 13.82 13.84 -19.94
CA ALA A 64 13.09 15.03 -19.49
C ALA A 64 13.02 15.15 -17.96
N VAL A 65 12.93 14.01 -17.25
CA VAL A 65 12.69 13.98 -15.79
C VAL A 65 13.94 13.66 -14.96
N LEU A 66 15.00 13.09 -15.56
CA LEU A 66 16.21 12.69 -14.86
C LEU A 66 17.43 13.53 -15.27
N LYS A 67 18.27 13.88 -14.29
CA LYS A 67 19.54 14.59 -14.49
C LYS A 67 20.71 13.62 -14.41
N ASP A 68 21.65 13.70 -15.35
CA ASP A 68 22.87 12.89 -15.34
C ASP A 68 23.61 12.98 -13.99
N GLY A 69 24.05 11.84 -13.47
CA GLY A 69 24.73 11.72 -12.19
C GLY A 69 23.83 11.80 -10.95
N GLN A 70 22.51 12.03 -11.08
CA GLN A 70 21.65 12.07 -9.89
C GLN A 70 21.53 10.68 -9.23
N PRO A 71 21.39 10.61 -7.89
CA PRO A 71 21.22 9.35 -7.19
C PRO A 71 19.98 8.58 -7.66
N MET A 72 20.10 7.26 -7.81
CA MET A 72 18.95 6.40 -8.09
C MET A 72 18.02 6.32 -6.87
N VAL A 73 16.72 6.54 -7.10
CA VAL A 73 15.71 6.37 -6.06
C VAL A 73 15.49 4.87 -5.82
N LEU A 74 15.85 4.42 -4.62
CA LEU A 74 15.73 3.03 -4.24
C LEU A 74 14.39 2.68 -3.61
N ALA A 75 13.78 3.68 -2.97
CA ALA A 75 12.60 3.49 -2.21
C ALA A 75 11.88 4.82 -1.98
N VAL A 76 10.56 4.78 -1.92
CA VAL A 76 9.70 5.95 -1.73
C VAL A 76 8.71 5.67 -0.61
N SER A 77 8.39 6.70 0.16
CA SER A 77 7.26 6.72 1.08
C SER A 77 6.31 7.83 0.65
N VAL A 78 5.03 7.51 0.51
CA VAL A 78 4.00 8.44 0.03
C VAL A 78 2.84 8.45 1.02
N GLU A 79 2.27 9.62 1.28
CA GLU A 79 1.03 9.77 2.03
C GLU A 79 -0.03 10.39 1.12
N HIS A 80 -1.23 9.85 1.14
CA HIS A 80 -2.36 10.36 0.37
C HIS A 80 -3.52 10.70 1.31
N ALA A 81 -4.23 11.77 0.99
CA ALA A 81 -5.52 12.11 1.60
C ALA A 81 -6.45 12.65 0.51
N GLY A 82 -7.71 12.23 0.54
CA GLY A 82 -8.67 12.64 -0.48
C GLY A 82 -9.95 11.83 -0.44
N THR A 83 -10.57 11.65 -1.59
CA THR A 83 -11.78 10.83 -1.76
C THR A 83 -11.54 9.70 -2.75
N PHE A 84 -12.14 8.55 -2.49
CA PHE A 84 -12.08 7.35 -3.33
C PHE A 84 -13.49 6.99 -3.78
N ASN A 85 -13.72 6.85 -5.08
CA ASN A 85 -15.02 6.42 -5.59
C ASN A 85 -15.14 4.91 -5.43
N MET A 86 -16.09 4.47 -4.60
CA MET A 86 -16.33 3.06 -4.31
C MET A 86 -17.28 2.40 -5.32
N SER A 87 -17.81 3.15 -6.29
CA SER A 87 -18.73 2.65 -7.30
C SER A 87 -18.05 2.47 -8.66
N GLU A 88 -18.38 1.39 -9.35
CA GLU A 88 -17.94 1.13 -10.73
C GLU A 88 -18.80 1.84 -11.78
N THR A 89 -20.06 2.16 -11.45
CA THR A 89 -21.08 2.63 -12.42
C THR A 89 -21.69 4.00 -12.09
N GLY A 90 -21.33 4.60 -10.96
CA GLY A 90 -21.83 5.89 -10.52
C GLY A 90 -20.89 6.58 -9.55
N GLU A 91 -21.42 7.54 -8.77
CA GLU A 91 -20.63 8.30 -7.80
C GLU A 91 -20.91 7.84 -6.36
N GLN A 92 -19.90 7.26 -5.73
CA GLN A 92 -19.90 6.90 -4.31
C GLN A 92 -18.56 7.28 -3.66
N TRP A 93 -18.27 8.58 -3.66
CA TRP A 93 -17.04 9.14 -3.09
C TRP A 93 -17.00 9.00 -1.57
N ARG A 94 -15.92 8.40 -1.06
CA ARG A 94 -15.66 8.24 0.37
C ARG A 94 -14.33 8.87 0.74
N PRO A 95 -14.24 9.61 1.87
CA PRO A 95 -12.96 10.09 2.36
C PRO A 95 -12.01 8.93 2.64
N PHE A 96 -10.76 9.08 2.26
CA PHE A 96 -9.71 8.14 2.60
C PHE A 96 -8.39 8.82 2.93
N THR A 97 -7.56 8.10 3.67
CA THR A 97 -6.13 8.40 3.85
C THR A 97 -5.34 7.13 3.54
N SER A 98 -4.11 7.26 3.05
CA SER A 98 -3.23 6.11 2.89
C SER A 98 -1.75 6.46 3.10
N THR A 99 -0.98 5.43 3.44
CA THR A 99 0.47 5.45 3.41
C THR A 99 0.94 4.37 2.45
N GLN A 100 1.94 4.67 1.63
CA GLN A 100 2.52 3.73 0.68
C GLN A 100 4.02 3.67 0.83
N ARG A 101 4.56 2.45 0.94
CA ARG A 101 6.00 2.18 0.90
C ARG A 101 6.31 1.45 -0.39
N VAL A 102 7.28 1.94 -1.16
CA VAL A 102 7.69 1.32 -2.44
C VAL A 102 9.19 1.04 -2.41
N ILE A 103 9.60 -0.15 -2.86
CA ILE A 103 11.00 -0.56 -3.07
C ILE A 103 11.19 -0.90 -4.56
N THR A 104 12.20 -0.31 -5.20
CA THR A 104 12.42 -0.50 -6.64
C THR A 104 13.14 -1.81 -6.97
N ARG A 105 13.95 -2.34 -6.04
CA ARG A 105 14.71 -3.58 -6.23
C ARG A 105 14.86 -4.36 -4.92
N ARG A 106 14.39 -5.60 -4.81
CA ARG A 106 13.40 -6.25 -5.69
C ARG A 106 12.09 -5.43 -5.71
N PRO A 107 11.38 -5.35 -6.85
CA PRO A 107 10.08 -4.67 -6.93
C PRO A 107 9.14 -5.13 -5.81
N GLY A 108 8.59 -4.16 -5.09
CA GLY A 108 7.60 -4.41 -4.05
C GLY A 108 7.06 -3.14 -3.45
N PHE A 109 5.85 -3.23 -2.91
CA PHE A 109 5.20 -2.14 -2.23
C PHE A 109 4.20 -2.64 -1.18
N ASP A 110 3.82 -1.75 -0.27
CA ASP A 110 2.65 -1.87 0.59
C ASP A 110 1.91 -0.54 0.55
N TRP A 111 0.63 -0.56 0.17
CA TRP A 111 -0.30 0.54 0.29
C TRP A 111 -1.31 0.22 1.41
N GLU A 112 -1.17 0.91 2.54
CA GLU A 112 -2.13 0.86 3.66
C GLU A 112 -3.10 2.02 3.53
N ALA A 113 -4.39 1.73 3.44
CA ALA A 113 -5.43 2.76 3.38
C ALA A 113 -6.49 2.60 4.46
N ARG A 114 -7.12 3.72 4.78
CA ARG A 114 -8.29 3.82 5.65
C ARG A 114 -9.39 4.57 4.93
N VAL A 115 -10.49 3.87 4.68
CA VAL A 115 -11.65 4.39 3.97
C VAL A 115 -12.82 4.53 4.95
N ALA A 116 -13.40 5.73 5.04
CA ALA A 116 -14.55 6.00 5.87
C ALA A 116 -15.84 5.58 5.14
N MET A 117 -16.40 4.42 5.50
CA MET A 117 -17.60 3.88 4.86
C MET A 117 -18.87 4.64 5.28
N MET A 118 -18.93 5.04 6.55
CA MET A 118 -19.94 5.91 7.15
C MET A 118 -19.38 6.48 8.48
N PRO A 119 -20.04 7.45 9.13
CA PRO A 119 -19.58 7.99 10.42
C PRO A 119 -19.31 6.88 11.44
N GLY A 120 -18.08 6.81 11.94
CA GLY A 120 -17.65 5.79 12.90
C GLY A 120 -17.35 4.41 12.31
N LEU A 121 -17.50 4.18 10.99
CA LEU A 121 -17.22 2.91 10.33
C LEU A 121 -16.04 3.05 9.35
N THR A 122 -14.93 2.38 9.65
CA THR A 122 -13.71 2.46 8.85
C THR A 122 -13.29 1.08 8.36
N VAL A 123 -13.06 0.97 7.06
CA VAL A 123 -12.39 -0.17 6.45
C VAL A 123 -10.92 0.17 6.27
N ARG A 124 -10.06 -0.75 6.68
CA ARG A 124 -8.62 -0.69 6.42
C ARG A 124 -8.27 -1.63 5.28
N VAL A 125 -7.33 -1.25 4.43
CA VAL A 125 -6.94 -2.02 3.25
C VAL A 125 -5.42 -2.11 3.20
N HIS A 126 -4.90 -3.31 2.96
CA HIS A 126 -3.57 -3.54 2.45
C HIS A 126 -3.69 -4.02 1.01
N ASP A 127 -3.01 -3.32 0.11
CA ASP A 127 -2.77 -3.71 -1.27
C ASP A 127 -1.24 -3.72 -1.43
N ALA A 128 -0.66 -4.90 -1.59
CA ALA A 128 0.79 -5.08 -1.47
C ALA A 128 1.34 -6.20 -2.36
N TYR A 129 2.57 -5.99 -2.83
CA TYR A 129 3.40 -7.01 -3.44
C TYR A 129 4.73 -7.10 -2.70
N ILE A 130 4.99 -8.22 -2.03
CA ILE A 130 6.14 -8.40 -1.15
C ILE A 130 6.85 -9.70 -1.50
N ALA A 131 8.08 -9.58 -2.01
CA ALA A 131 8.97 -10.73 -2.29
C ALA A 131 8.36 -11.84 -3.18
N GLY A 132 7.40 -11.50 -4.04
CA GLY A 132 6.69 -12.47 -4.88
C GLY A 132 5.29 -12.84 -4.41
N GLU A 133 4.90 -12.46 -3.19
CA GLU A 133 3.56 -12.63 -2.67
C GLU A 133 2.72 -11.39 -2.98
N GLY A 134 1.58 -11.56 -3.67
CA GLY A 134 0.54 -10.54 -3.72
C GLY A 134 -0.40 -10.66 -2.52
N ILE A 135 -0.84 -9.52 -1.99
CA ILE A 135 -1.67 -9.41 -0.80
C ILE A 135 -2.73 -8.33 -1.05
N LEU A 136 -4.01 -8.72 -0.95
CA LEU A 136 -5.15 -7.82 -0.88
C LEU A 136 -5.99 -8.15 0.35
N HIS A 137 -5.87 -7.33 1.39
CA HIS A 137 -6.56 -7.53 2.66
C HIS A 137 -7.40 -6.30 3.01
N ALA A 138 -8.73 -6.43 2.96
CA ALA A 138 -9.65 -5.44 3.49
C ALA A 138 -10.23 -5.91 4.83
N SER A 139 -10.26 -5.05 5.84
CA SER A 139 -10.76 -5.38 7.16
C SER A 139 -11.54 -4.23 7.81
N LEU A 140 -12.67 -4.56 8.41
CA LEU A 140 -13.43 -3.64 9.25
C LEU A 140 -12.69 -3.38 10.57
N PHE A 141 -12.30 -2.13 10.80
CA PHE A 141 -11.50 -1.67 11.96
C PHE A 141 -10.17 -2.41 12.19
N GLY A 142 -9.70 -3.23 11.24
CA GLY A 142 -8.57 -4.14 11.43
C GLY A 142 -8.88 -5.39 12.27
N LEU A 143 -10.16 -5.71 12.47
CA LEU A 143 -10.64 -6.85 13.27
C LEU A 143 -11.25 -7.95 12.40
N VAL A 144 -12.25 -7.59 11.61
CA VAL A 144 -13.05 -8.53 10.83
C VAL A 144 -12.62 -8.44 9.39
N SER A 145 -12.08 -9.51 8.81
CA SER A 145 -11.69 -9.54 7.41
C SER A 145 -12.93 -9.52 6.52
N LEU A 146 -12.96 -8.59 5.57
CA LEU A 146 -13.97 -8.50 4.52
C LEU A 146 -13.46 -9.17 3.23
N VAL A 147 -12.17 -8.97 2.94
CA VAL A 147 -11.43 -9.60 1.84
C VAL A 147 -10.06 -9.98 2.37
N ASN A 148 -9.54 -11.15 2.03
CA ASN A 148 -8.18 -11.56 2.39
C ASN A 148 -7.65 -12.52 1.33
N LEU A 149 -7.15 -11.95 0.24
CA LEU A 149 -6.56 -12.67 -0.88
C LEU A 149 -5.04 -12.58 -0.76
N ARG A 150 -4.36 -13.72 -0.81
CA ARG A 150 -2.90 -13.77 -0.74
C ARG A 150 -2.33 -15.08 -1.25
N GLY A 151 -1.06 -15.06 -1.64
CA GLY A 151 -0.27 -16.27 -1.86
C GLY A 151 -0.62 -17.10 -3.10
N THR A 152 -1.47 -16.61 -3.99
CA THR A 152 -1.72 -17.24 -5.30
C THR A 152 -0.99 -16.49 -6.42
N PRO A 153 -0.61 -17.17 -7.51
CA PRO A 153 0.03 -16.53 -8.67
C PRO A 153 -0.80 -15.40 -9.28
N GLU A 154 -2.11 -15.52 -9.30
CA GLU A 154 -3.03 -14.54 -9.89
C GLU A 154 -3.06 -13.25 -9.08
N VAL A 155 -3.10 -13.35 -7.74
CA VAL A 155 -3.01 -12.20 -6.86
C VAL A 155 -1.61 -11.57 -6.97
N ALA A 156 -0.56 -12.38 -6.99
CA ALA A 156 0.81 -11.89 -7.17
C ALA A 156 0.99 -11.13 -8.50
N GLN A 157 0.40 -11.63 -9.58
CA GLN A 157 0.40 -10.95 -10.87
C GLN A 157 -0.39 -9.63 -10.81
N GLY A 158 -1.59 -9.65 -10.24
CA GLY A 158 -2.42 -8.46 -10.08
C GLY A 158 -1.72 -7.35 -9.29
N GLU A 159 -1.13 -7.69 -8.15
CA GLU A 159 -0.42 -6.69 -7.35
C GLU A 159 0.89 -6.24 -8.00
N LEU A 160 1.61 -7.12 -8.70
CA LEU A 160 2.76 -6.68 -9.49
C LEU A 160 2.37 -5.72 -10.63
N MET A 161 1.20 -5.91 -11.26
CA MET A 161 0.68 -4.96 -12.24
C MET A 161 0.39 -3.60 -11.62
N ARG A 162 -0.17 -3.55 -10.40
CA ARG A 162 -0.37 -2.28 -9.66
C ARG A 162 0.93 -1.59 -9.28
N PHE A 163 2.00 -2.34 -9.00
CA PHE A 163 3.34 -1.75 -8.80
C PHE A 163 3.84 -1.00 -10.05
N PHE A 164 3.46 -1.43 -11.25
CA PHE A 164 3.87 -0.81 -12.51
C PHE A 164 2.94 0.31 -13.00
N ALA A 165 1.77 0.49 -12.38
CA ALA A 165 0.76 1.49 -12.76
C ALA A 165 1.06 2.85 -12.11
#